data_AF-A0A399Z9S7-F1
#
_entry.id   AF-A0A399Z9S7-F1
#
_cell.length_a   1.000
_cell.length_b   1.000
_cell.length_c   1.000
_cell.angle_alpha   90.00
_cell.angle_beta   90.00
_cell.angle_gamma   90.00
#
_symmetry.space_group_name_H-M   'P 1'
#
loop_
_entity.id
_entity.type
_entity.pdbx_description
1 polymer ?
#
loop_
_entity_poly.entity_id
_entity_poly.type
_entity_poly.pdbx_seq_one_letter_code
_entity_poly.pdbx_strand_id
1 'polypeptide(L)'
;MPVDLWSIHLFVLREEADSWGIGIPKGMSETAGQLHEIEDHGDIQLFKNYTVAFRDWMAANGYGDRPLAVTEFGILLPEDYGFPPEFVQEYLVATYDYLLDATGPNGLASDGGHLVQYAFWYILQDDGDYQTGNLYDRDLNILTPLGEAFKQYVADRE
;
A
#
# COMPACT_ATOMS: atom_id res chain seq x y z
N MET A 1 -9.47 -12.23 -19.47
CA MET A 1 -8.91 -13.33 -18.66
C MET A 1 -9.97 -13.69 -17.62
N PRO A 2 -10.33 -14.97 -17.39
CA PRO A 2 -11.18 -15.29 -16.25
C PRO A 2 -10.38 -15.03 -14.96
N VAL A 3 -10.86 -14.08 -14.16
CA VAL A 3 -10.20 -13.62 -12.92
C VAL A 3 -11.26 -13.54 -11.83
N ASP A 4 -10.98 -14.12 -10.68
CA ASP A 4 -11.87 -14.08 -9.51
C ASP A 4 -11.56 -12.89 -8.59
N LEU A 5 -10.33 -12.36 -8.64
CA LEU A 5 -9.83 -11.25 -7.83
C LEU A 5 -8.60 -10.61 -8.49
N TRP A 6 -8.45 -9.29 -8.35
CA TRP A 6 -7.20 -8.58 -8.68
C TRP A 6 -6.41 -8.29 -7.42
N SER A 7 -5.11 -8.56 -7.45
CA SER A 7 -4.18 -8.24 -6.35
C SER A 7 -3.09 -7.28 -6.81
N ILE A 8 -2.77 -6.29 -5.99
CA ILE A 8 -1.72 -5.30 -6.26
C ILE A 8 -0.84 -5.06 -5.02
N HIS A 9 0.38 -4.59 -5.27
CA HIS A 9 1.20 -3.93 -4.27
C HIS A 9 1.05 -2.43 -4.51
N LEU A 10 0.77 -1.66 -3.46
CA LEU A 10 0.43 -0.25 -3.55
C LEU A 10 1.44 0.59 -2.77
N PHE A 11 2.57 0.85 -3.41
CA PHE A 11 3.61 1.75 -2.90
C PHE A 11 3.75 2.96 -3.82
N VAL A 12 3.95 4.14 -3.24
CA VAL A 12 4.27 5.36 -4.00
C VAL A 12 5.78 5.40 -4.16
N LEU A 13 6.29 4.94 -5.31
CA LEU A 13 7.73 4.86 -5.56
C LEU A 13 8.06 5.22 -7.01
N ARG A 14 9.28 5.67 -7.20
CA ARG A 14 9.81 6.03 -8.51
C ARG A 14 9.81 4.85 -9.48
N GLU A 15 9.31 5.09 -10.68
CA GLU A 15 9.33 4.16 -11.80
C GLU A 15 10.36 4.63 -12.82
N GLU A 16 11.64 4.26 -12.65
CA GLU A 16 12.72 4.63 -13.58
C GLU A 16 13.74 3.50 -13.72
N ALA A 17 14.14 3.20 -14.95
CA ALA A 17 15.14 2.18 -15.23
C ALA A 17 16.51 2.57 -14.65
N ASP A 18 17.22 1.59 -14.08
CA ASP A 18 18.56 1.76 -13.51
C ASP A 18 18.67 2.87 -12.44
N SER A 19 17.59 3.09 -11.69
CA SER A 19 17.46 4.09 -10.62
C SER A 19 16.95 3.46 -9.32
N TRP A 20 16.74 4.28 -8.30
CA TRP A 20 16.04 3.84 -7.08
C TRP A 20 14.53 3.73 -7.32
N GLY A 21 13.81 3.06 -6.42
CA GLY A 21 12.36 2.87 -6.51
C GLY A 21 11.97 1.49 -7.03
N ILE A 22 10.84 1.39 -7.73
CA ILE A 22 10.27 0.12 -8.20
C ILE A 22 10.73 -0.26 -9.62
N GLY A 23 11.40 0.68 -10.31
CA GLY A 23 11.92 0.47 -11.66
C GLY A 23 10.81 0.31 -12.71
N ILE A 24 11.16 -0.33 -13.83
CA ILE A 24 10.23 -0.62 -14.92
C ILE A 24 9.98 -2.13 -15.03
N PRO A 25 8.72 -2.60 -15.13
CA PRO A 25 8.41 -4.01 -15.32
C PRO A 25 9.15 -4.64 -16.50
N LYS A 26 9.61 -5.87 -16.30
CA LYS A 26 10.27 -6.63 -17.37
C LYS A 26 9.33 -6.79 -18.57
N GLY A 27 9.84 -6.50 -19.76
CA GLY A 27 9.09 -6.62 -21.02
C GLY A 27 8.49 -5.30 -21.52
N MET A 28 8.57 -4.22 -20.74
CA MET A 28 8.29 -2.86 -21.22
C MET A 28 9.50 -2.25 -21.94
N SER A 29 9.23 -1.32 -22.86
CA SER A 29 10.26 -0.60 -23.64
C SER A 29 10.54 0.80 -23.11
N GLU A 30 9.64 1.29 -22.27
CA GLU A 30 9.68 2.53 -21.54
C GLU A 30 10.85 2.52 -20.55
N THR A 31 11.44 3.68 -20.31
CA THR A 31 12.54 3.84 -19.35
C THR A 31 12.11 4.58 -18.09
N ALA A 32 10.89 5.14 -18.08
CA ALA A 32 10.32 5.90 -16.99
C ALA A 32 8.78 5.81 -17.00
N GLY A 33 8.20 5.84 -15.81
CA GLY A 33 6.77 6.00 -15.55
C GLY A 33 6.53 7.22 -14.65
N GLN A 34 5.95 6.99 -13.48
CA GLN A 34 5.78 8.03 -12.45
C GLN A 34 7.11 8.28 -11.72
N LEU A 35 7.61 9.52 -11.81
CA LEU A 35 8.89 9.92 -11.24
C LEU A 35 8.72 10.59 -9.87
N HIS A 36 8.33 9.80 -8.88
CA HIS A 36 8.26 10.27 -7.49
C HIS A 36 9.65 10.56 -6.91
N GLU A 37 9.66 11.51 -5.98
CA GLU A 37 10.80 11.77 -5.10
C GLU A 37 10.62 11.05 -3.75
N ILE A 38 11.66 11.05 -2.93
CA ILE A 38 11.67 10.28 -1.66
C ILE A 38 10.52 10.72 -0.75
N GLU A 39 10.27 12.03 -0.67
CA GLU A 39 9.26 12.62 0.19
C GLU A 39 7.83 12.24 -0.21
N ASP A 40 7.62 11.86 -1.47
CA ASP A 40 6.31 11.45 -1.99
C ASP A 40 5.90 10.05 -1.50
N HIS A 41 6.85 9.24 -1.00
CA HIS A 41 6.60 7.83 -0.67
C HIS A 41 5.51 7.63 0.41
N GLY A 42 5.38 8.60 1.31
CA GLY A 42 4.35 8.63 2.34
C GLY A 42 3.19 9.59 2.04
N ASP A 43 3.04 10.09 0.80
CA ASP A 43 1.93 10.96 0.43
C ASP A 43 0.62 10.16 0.31
N ILE A 44 -0.24 10.36 1.30
CA ILE A 44 -1.54 9.71 1.38
C ILE A 44 -2.49 10.08 0.22
N GLN A 45 -2.36 11.26 -0.39
CA GLN A 45 -3.18 11.65 -1.53
C GLN A 45 -2.75 10.89 -2.78
N LEU A 46 -1.45 10.70 -3.01
CA LEU A 46 -0.96 9.86 -4.10
C LEU A 46 -1.43 8.41 -3.95
N PHE A 47 -1.34 7.87 -2.72
CA PHE A 47 -1.85 6.55 -2.39
C PHE A 47 -3.34 6.37 -2.74
N LYS A 48 -4.17 7.34 -2.33
CA LYS A 48 -5.62 7.37 -2.63
C LYS A 48 -5.89 7.47 -4.13
N ASN A 49 -5.16 8.34 -4.82
CA ASN A 49 -5.30 8.53 -6.26
C ASN A 49 -4.96 7.24 -7.03
N TYR A 50 -3.95 6.49 -6.60
CA TYR A 50 -3.61 5.19 -7.21
C TYR A 50 -4.63 4.10 -6.96
N THR A 51 -5.27 4.09 -5.79
CA THR A 51 -6.39 3.20 -5.53
C THR A 51 -7.55 3.47 -6.51
N VAL A 52 -7.92 4.74 -6.70
CA VAL A 52 -8.96 5.15 -7.65
C VAL A 52 -8.55 4.85 -9.09
N ALA A 53 -7.32 5.19 -9.49
CA ALA A 53 -6.83 4.96 -10.84
C ALA A 53 -6.83 3.47 -11.21
N PHE A 54 -6.46 2.59 -10.27
CA PHE A 54 -6.52 1.16 -10.50
C PHE A 54 -7.96 0.65 -10.63
N ARG A 55 -8.89 1.20 -9.85
CA ARG A 55 -10.33 0.91 -10.00
C ARG A 55 -10.91 1.37 -11.33
N ASP A 56 -10.53 2.55 -11.80
CA ASP A 56 -10.91 3.07 -13.11
C ASP A 56 -10.37 2.14 -14.22
N TRP A 57 -9.13 1.69 -14.10
CA TRP A 57 -8.54 0.72 -15.01
C TRP A 57 -9.30 -0.62 -14.98
N MET A 58 -9.62 -1.16 -13.79
CA MET A 58 -10.39 -2.40 -13.66
C MET A 58 -11.75 -2.26 -14.36
N ALA A 59 -12.48 -1.17 -14.13
CA ALA A 59 -13.77 -0.91 -14.77
C ALA A 59 -13.64 -0.84 -16.30
N ALA A 60 -12.66 -0.10 -16.81
CA ALA A 60 -12.41 0.05 -18.25
C ALA A 60 -12.04 -1.28 -18.93
N ASN A 61 -11.50 -2.25 -18.19
CA ASN A 61 -11.09 -3.55 -18.71
C ASN A 61 -12.08 -4.69 -18.40
N GLY A 62 -13.29 -4.37 -17.91
CA GLY A 62 -14.35 -5.35 -17.64
C GLY A 62 -14.16 -6.15 -16.34
N TYR A 63 -13.39 -5.61 -15.40
CA TYR A 63 -13.12 -6.20 -14.08
C TYR A 63 -13.76 -5.43 -12.92
N GLY A 64 -14.65 -4.46 -13.19
CA GLY A 64 -15.31 -3.66 -12.15
C GLY A 64 -16.19 -4.46 -11.18
N ASP A 65 -16.62 -5.67 -11.58
CA ASP A 65 -17.35 -6.62 -10.74
C ASP A 65 -16.44 -7.54 -9.92
N ARG A 66 -15.11 -7.31 -9.94
CA ARG A 66 -14.12 -8.12 -9.23
C ARG A 66 -13.62 -7.43 -7.96
N PRO A 67 -13.40 -8.20 -6.88
CA PRO A 67 -12.70 -7.70 -5.71
C PRO A 67 -11.28 -7.22 -6.03
N LEU A 68 -10.85 -6.19 -5.32
CA LEU A 68 -9.47 -5.72 -5.30
C LEU A 68 -8.83 -6.04 -3.94
N ALA A 69 -7.69 -6.71 -3.96
CA ALA A 69 -6.82 -6.90 -2.81
C ALA A 69 -5.56 -6.02 -2.95
N VAL A 70 -5.28 -5.21 -1.94
CA VAL A 70 -3.97 -4.59 -1.75
C VAL A 70 -3.16 -5.53 -0.85
N THR A 71 -2.35 -6.38 -1.46
CA THR A 71 -1.64 -7.45 -0.76
C THR A 71 -0.37 -6.97 -0.07
N GLU A 72 0.14 -5.81 -0.47
CA GLU A 72 1.23 -5.12 0.21
C GLU A 72 1.06 -3.61 0.07
N PHE A 73 1.22 -2.89 1.18
CA PHE A 73 1.39 -1.44 1.23
C PHE A 73 2.11 -1.05 2.51
N GLY A 74 2.68 0.15 2.56
CA GLY A 74 3.37 0.66 3.75
C GLY A 74 4.47 1.62 3.37
N ILE A 75 5.44 1.76 4.28
CA ILE A 75 6.65 2.57 4.09
C ILE A 75 7.86 1.63 4.08
N LEU A 76 8.64 1.70 3.00
CA LEU A 76 9.84 0.89 2.78
C LEU A 76 11.13 1.63 3.11
N LEU A 77 11.14 2.96 2.97
CA LEU A 77 12.34 3.77 3.17
C LEU A 77 12.60 4.02 4.67
N PRO A 78 13.85 4.05 5.14
CA PRO A 78 14.17 4.20 6.57
C PRO A 78 14.04 5.63 7.09
N GLU A 79 14.12 5.78 8.41
CA GLU A 79 14.02 7.05 9.13
C GLU A 79 14.97 8.13 8.59
N ASP A 80 16.20 7.76 8.22
CA ASP A 80 17.19 8.67 7.63
C ASP A 80 16.75 9.31 6.30
N TYR A 81 15.69 8.78 5.67
CA TYR A 81 15.03 9.34 4.48
C TYR A 81 13.76 10.13 4.78
N GLY A 82 13.47 10.44 6.05
CA GLY A 82 12.32 11.24 6.46
C GLY A 82 11.09 10.45 6.92
N PHE A 83 11.28 9.18 7.28
CA PHE A 83 10.20 8.29 7.73
C PHE A 83 10.38 7.85 9.20
N PRO A 84 10.34 8.79 10.16
CA PRO A 84 10.50 8.45 11.56
C PRO A 84 9.32 7.60 12.08
N PRO A 85 9.49 6.87 13.20
CA PRO A 85 8.48 5.93 13.68
C PRO A 85 7.08 6.51 13.88
N GLU A 86 6.96 7.77 14.30
CA GLU A 86 5.67 8.46 14.46
C GLU A 86 4.96 8.67 13.11
N PHE A 87 5.71 9.04 12.07
CA PHE A 87 5.17 9.22 10.73
C PHE A 87 4.62 7.90 10.20
N VAL A 88 5.37 6.80 10.38
CA VAL A 88 4.97 5.48 9.89
C VAL A 88 3.71 4.98 10.61
N GLN A 89 3.56 5.26 11.91
CA GLN A 89 2.34 4.96 12.67
C GLN A 89 1.15 5.76 12.17
N GLU A 90 1.30 7.07 11.95
CA GLU A 90 0.24 7.92 11.39
C GLU A 90 -0.16 7.45 9.98
N TYR A 91 0.81 7.11 9.15
CA TYR A 91 0.57 6.60 7.80
C TYR A 91 -0.15 5.25 7.82
N LEU A 92 0.21 4.33 8.72
CA LEU A 92 -0.47 3.05 8.92
C LEU A 92 -1.96 3.25 9.21
N VAL A 93 -2.28 4.11 10.17
CA VAL A 93 -3.68 4.41 10.54
C VAL A 93 -4.42 5.06 9.37
N ALA A 94 -3.82 6.09 8.76
CA ALA A 94 -4.46 6.84 7.68
C ALA A 94 -4.73 6.01 6.42
N THR A 95 -3.82 5.08 6.08
CA THR A 95 -3.99 4.17 4.96
C THR A 95 -5.03 3.10 5.24
N TYR A 96 -5.02 2.47 6.42
CA TYR A 96 -6.07 1.52 6.78
C TYR A 96 -7.46 2.17 6.85
N ASP A 97 -7.59 3.36 7.45
CA ASP A 97 -8.86 4.10 7.50
C ASP A 97 -9.41 4.32 6.08
N TYR A 98 -8.53 4.69 5.15
CA TYR A 98 -8.93 4.85 3.76
C TYR A 98 -9.30 3.52 3.11
N LEU A 99 -8.45 2.50 3.18
CA LEU A 99 -8.67 1.24 2.47
C LEU A 99 -9.93 0.50 2.94
N LEU A 100 -10.26 0.61 4.23
CA LEU A 100 -11.42 -0.07 4.82
C LEU A 100 -12.75 0.65 4.53
N ASP A 101 -12.72 1.98 4.42
CA ASP A 101 -13.97 2.78 4.37
C ASP A 101 -14.22 3.43 3.00
N ALA A 102 -13.20 3.50 2.13
CA ALA A 102 -13.32 4.22 0.87
C ALA A 102 -14.30 3.55 -0.10
N THR A 103 -15.22 4.36 -0.61
CA THR A 103 -16.17 3.98 -1.65
C THR A 103 -16.02 4.89 -2.87
N GLY A 104 -16.50 4.44 -4.03
CA GLY A 104 -16.48 5.27 -5.23
C GLY A 104 -17.27 4.69 -6.40
N PRO A 105 -17.40 5.45 -7.49
CA PRO A 105 -18.25 5.08 -8.63
C PRO A 105 -17.81 3.77 -9.31
N ASN A 106 -16.51 3.45 -9.28
CA ASN A 106 -15.94 2.22 -9.81
C ASN A 106 -15.54 1.22 -8.71
N GLY A 107 -16.08 1.38 -7.50
CA GLY A 107 -15.97 0.38 -6.44
C GLY A 107 -16.83 -0.86 -6.72
N LEU A 108 -16.63 -1.91 -5.90
CA LEU A 108 -17.31 -3.19 -6.11
C LEU A 108 -18.79 -3.06 -5.72
N ALA A 109 -19.68 -3.08 -6.71
CA ALA A 109 -21.11 -2.85 -6.50
C ALA A 109 -21.76 -3.85 -5.55
N SER A 110 -21.33 -5.12 -5.55
CA SER A 110 -21.83 -6.14 -4.62
C SER A 110 -21.35 -5.96 -3.18
N ASP A 111 -20.39 -5.05 -2.96
CA ASP A 111 -19.82 -4.70 -1.67
C ASP A 111 -19.95 -3.18 -1.44
N GLY A 112 -21.16 -2.64 -1.60
CA GLY A 112 -21.47 -1.26 -1.24
C GLY A 112 -20.72 -0.17 -2.03
N GLY A 113 -19.99 -0.53 -3.09
CA GLY A 113 -19.10 0.41 -3.79
C GLY A 113 -17.75 0.60 -3.12
N HIS A 114 -17.32 -0.27 -2.21
CA HIS A 114 -15.98 -0.22 -1.60
C HIS A 114 -14.88 -0.35 -2.65
N LEU A 115 -13.83 0.47 -2.53
CA LEU A 115 -12.72 0.48 -3.48
C LEU A 115 -11.79 -0.72 -3.28
N VAL A 116 -11.63 -1.23 -2.07
CA VAL A 116 -10.74 -2.36 -1.73
C VAL A 116 -11.47 -3.34 -0.81
N GLN A 117 -11.25 -4.64 -1.01
CA GLN A 117 -11.89 -5.72 -0.26
C GLN A 117 -10.92 -6.41 0.72
N TYR A 118 -9.61 -6.33 0.45
CA TYR A 118 -8.57 -6.90 1.32
C TYR A 118 -7.35 -5.99 1.33
N ALA A 119 -6.78 -5.75 2.51
CA ALA A 119 -5.64 -4.88 2.70
C ALA A 119 -4.65 -5.49 3.70
N PHE A 120 -3.38 -5.60 3.31
CA PHE A 120 -2.33 -6.19 4.12
C PHE A 120 -1.11 -5.28 4.21
N TRP A 121 -0.78 -4.89 5.44
CA TRP A 121 0.41 -4.10 5.76
C TRP A 121 1.68 -4.91 5.50
N TYR A 122 2.63 -4.30 4.82
CA TYR A 122 3.99 -4.80 4.68
C TYR A 122 4.86 -4.12 5.75
N ILE A 123 5.37 -4.84 6.77
CA ILE A 123 5.48 -6.30 6.89
C ILE A 123 5.47 -6.75 8.35
N LEU A 124 5.19 -8.03 8.61
CA LEU A 124 5.32 -8.60 9.95
C LEU A 124 6.76 -8.46 10.48
N GLN A 125 7.75 -8.89 9.69
CA GLN A 125 9.17 -8.86 10.05
C GLN A 125 10.06 -9.02 8.81
N ASP A 126 11.08 -8.17 8.70
CA ASP A 126 12.22 -8.25 7.79
C ASP A 126 13.52 -7.90 8.54
N ASP A 127 14.63 -8.59 8.25
CA ASP A 127 15.98 -8.28 8.75
C ASP A 127 16.87 -7.64 7.68
N GLY A 128 16.35 -7.51 6.46
CA GLY A 128 17.00 -6.91 5.32
C GLY A 128 16.76 -5.40 5.25
N ASP A 129 16.41 -4.94 4.05
CA ASP A 129 16.39 -3.52 3.70
C ASP A 129 15.04 -2.83 4.03
N TYR A 130 13.99 -3.57 4.44
CA TYR A 130 12.63 -3.04 4.58
C TYR A 130 12.09 -3.08 6.02
N GLN A 131 12.95 -2.82 7.00
CA GLN A 131 12.62 -2.94 8.42
C GLN A 131 11.66 -1.85 8.92
N THR A 132 11.50 -0.73 8.20
CA THR A 132 10.65 0.41 8.59
C THR A 132 9.21 -0.01 8.90
N GLY A 133 8.68 -0.95 8.11
CA GLY A 133 7.32 -1.46 8.26
C GLY A 133 7.16 -2.59 9.28
N ASN A 134 8.21 -3.03 9.97
CA ASN A 134 8.16 -4.19 10.85
C ASN A 134 7.15 -4.00 12.00
N LEU A 135 6.21 -4.93 12.12
CA LEU A 135 5.28 -5.00 13.25
C LEU A 135 5.86 -5.81 14.43
N TYR A 136 6.87 -6.64 14.18
CA TYR A 136 7.43 -7.55 15.15
C TYR A 136 8.96 -7.55 15.14
N ASP A 137 9.56 -7.46 16.34
CA ASP A 137 10.98 -7.67 16.57
C ASP A 137 11.19 -9.13 17.01
N ARG A 138 11.86 -9.89 16.15
CA ARG A 138 12.11 -11.32 16.39
C ARG A 138 13.16 -11.59 17.45
N ASP A 139 14.20 -10.75 17.52
CA ASP A 139 15.33 -10.97 18.42
C ASP A 139 14.93 -10.67 19.86
N LEU A 140 14.10 -9.64 20.05
CA LEU A 140 13.51 -9.29 21.33
C LEU A 140 12.23 -10.08 21.64
N ASN A 141 11.63 -10.71 20.64
CA ASN A 141 10.37 -11.46 20.73
C ASN A 141 9.23 -10.59 21.30
N ILE A 142 9.09 -9.38 20.75
CA ILE A 142 8.07 -8.38 21.13
C ILE A 142 7.50 -7.69 19.88
N LEU A 143 6.33 -7.06 20.02
CA LEU A 143 5.86 -6.11 19.02
C LEU A 143 6.78 -4.89 18.97
N THR A 144 7.00 -4.35 17.78
CA THR A 144 7.60 -3.02 17.63
C THR A 144 6.62 -1.95 18.11
N PRO A 145 7.05 -0.68 18.30
CA PRO A 145 6.12 0.42 18.53
C PRO A 145 5.01 0.51 17.47
N LEU A 146 5.34 0.25 16.20
CA LEU A 146 4.38 0.18 15.10
C LEU A 146 3.42 -1.02 15.25
N GLY A 147 3.93 -2.17 15.68
CA GLY A 147 3.12 -3.36 15.98
C GLY A 147 2.10 -3.12 17.09
N GLU A 148 2.49 -2.44 18.18
CA GLU A 148 1.54 -2.05 19.24
C GLU A 148 0.51 -1.04 18.73
N ALA A 149 0.91 -0.08 17.89
CA ALA A 149 -0.02 0.85 17.26
C ALA A 149 -1.04 0.13 16.36
N PHE A 150 -0.61 -0.84 15.54
CA PHE A 150 -1.51 -1.62 14.70
C PHE A 150 -2.46 -2.50 15.52
N LYS A 151 -1.95 -3.14 16.57
CA LYS A 151 -2.78 -3.92 17.51
C LYS A 151 -3.85 -3.04 18.18
N GLN A 152 -3.48 -1.83 18.60
CA GLN A 152 -4.43 -0.87 19.16
C GLN A 152 -5.48 -0.44 18.13
N TYR A 153 -5.05 -0.12 16.91
CA TYR A 153 -5.95 0.23 15.80
C TYR A 153 -7.00 -0.84 15.52
N VAL A 154 -6.58 -2.11 15.47
CA VAL A 154 -7.51 -3.25 15.28
C VAL A 154 -8.48 -3.35 16.44
N ALA A 155 -8.00 -3.25 17.69
CA ALA A 155 -8.86 -3.32 18.88
C ALA A 155 -9.89 -2.18 18.95
N ASP A 156 -9.57 -0.99 18.45
CA ASP A 156 -10.48 0.16 18.44
C ASP A 156 -11.59 0.06 17.37
N ARG A 157 -11.46 -0.86 16.41
CA ARG A 157 -12.44 -1.10 15.34
C ARG A 157 -13.35 -2.32 15.56
N GLU A 158 -13.14 -3.10 16.62
CA GLU A 158 -14.03 -4.21 17.04
C GLU A 158 -15.25 -3.73 17.84
#